data_AF-A0A5N5XAQ0-F1
#
_entry.id   AF-A0A5N5XAQ0-F1
#
_cell.length_a   1.000
_cell.length_b   1.000
_cell.length_c   1.000
_cell.angle_alpha   90.00
_cell.angle_beta   90.00
_cell.angle_gamma   90.00
#
_symmetry.space_group_name_H-M   'P 1'
#
loop_
_entity.id
_entity.type
_entity.pdbx_description
1 polymer ?
#
loop_
_entity_poly.entity_id
_entity_poly.type
_entity_poly.pdbx_seq_one_letter_code
_entity_poly.pdbx_strand_id
1 'polypeptide(L)'
;MSLLYELAAFNMGAEVSWDDKHMRVLARLNNEDIETLHLPSPTWEARRSTSELLHAPKQSNCINSLPWRLGICAMEDKALSKPNQEVFRRLQVDGLVEVVLFGDNMLLKKPVQEWPICDFLIAFYSDGFPLDKAISYTQLRSPVSYNDLFMQCLLFDRPSPRLLDRWLDTIVRIAGSAPIFLLIIGALLVWAFMGIRFGGSAKWTAVISDVQAILCYVFDSFLMRQLLREYAEQQEAMAEMHSRRNSHERMLSKLKEKLGPEGVRRASLVLSHDRPLDALDQGLRTQGLFSRIIIFSAWAFGHIVTVGMYWVCIFIWLGFGHYCGWTDQWQLYINSATSALMVLVFAFLACLRECYADYVNHCLDAIFRLDATLEQELRIITDDQLPNEPDIIMPPRENPLQVAVFYYADIIGTLVGIMILLVVIVAWAAVGPVFHFNDNWWLLIGTYAGLVGLFDSFILRNIQGKVKNYTLRQVQGLEKCDMTLFAGTQVAMPSKEDLNTSSLTHRASISMGNICSHLLMVVAGFLLTIGCVIGSSVMRWNTTGQLISNVPPSIIETFFMLILITGQNDADASARVDMTNIYHRRQRLLWFVKDARGVLLHSSESAELAEEKT
;
A
#
# COMPACT_ATOMS: atom_id res chain seq x y z
N MET A 1 -18.95 -2.41 8.34
CA MET A 1 -18.60 -3.83 8.17
C MET A 1 -19.84 -4.68 8.50
N SER A 2 -20.86 -4.59 7.65
CA SER A 2 -22.19 -5.19 7.78
C SER A 2 -22.72 -5.44 6.36
N LEU A 3 -23.56 -6.47 6.18
CA LEU A 3 -24.18 -7.00 4.95
C LEU A 3 -23.41 -8.00 4.06
N LEU A 4 -22.08 -8.07 4.08
CA LEU A 4 -21.35 -9.09 3.29
C LEU A 4 -21.09 -10.42 4.01
N TYR A 5 -21.26 -10.45 5.35
CA TYR A 5 -21.14 -11.68 6.14
C TYR A 5 -22.44 -12.52 6.18
N GLU A 6 -23.60 -11.92 5.89
CA GLU A 6 -24.90 -12.64 5.89
C GLU A 6 -25.18 -13.40 4.58
N LEU A 7 -24.60 -12.98 3.45
CA LEU A 7 -24.89 -13.60 2.15
C LEU A 7 -24.08 -14.87 1.85
N ALA A 8 -23.02 -15.14 2.62
CA ALA A 8 -22.25 -16.38 2.52
C ALA A 8 -22.89 -17.57 3.25
N ALA A 9 -24.02 -17.36 3.95
CA ALA A 9 -24.72 -18.39 4.71
C ALA A 9 -25.87 -19.08 3.96
N PHE A 10 -26.11 -18.78 2.67
CA PHE A 10 -27.21 -19.37 1.90
C PHE A 10 -26.73 -20.21 0.69
N ASN A 11 -27.07 -21.51 0.73
CA ASN A 11 -26.98 -22.60 -0.28
C ASN A 11 -25.63 -23.31 -0.49
N MET A 12 -25.45 -24.63 -0.37
CA MET A 12 -26.14 -25.84 0.17
C MET A 12 -25.03 -26.94 0.18
N GLY A 13 -24.90 -27.93 1.06
CA GLY A 13 -25.75 -28.43 2.15
C GLY A 13 -25.07 -29.55 2.96
N ALA A 14 -25.91 -30.23 3.77
CA ALA A 14 -25.68 -31.22 4.84
C ALA A 14 -25.43 -30.62 6.24
N GLU A 15 -26.53 -30.45 6.97
CA GLU A 15 -26.69 -29.87 8.30
C GLU A 15 -25.95 -30.64 9.42
N VAL A 16 -25.29 -29.88 10.30
CA VAL A 16 -25.23 -30.20 11.73
C VAL A 16 -25.85 -29.01 12.47
N SER A 17 -27.07 -29.19 12.95
CA SER A 17 -27.85 -28.18 13.67
C SER A 17 -27.29 -27.98 15.09
N TRP A 18 -26.88 -26.75 15.40
CA TRP A 18 -26.57 -26.31 16.76
C TRP A 18 -27.64 -25.30 17.19
N ASP A 19 -28.50 -25.68 18.12
CA ASP A 19 -29.60 -24.85 18.63
C ASP A 19 -29.09 -23.61 19.38
N ASP A 20 -29.68 -22.45 19.10
CA ASP A 20 -29.23 -21.09 19.46
C ASP A 20 -29.34 -20.78 20.98
N LYS A 21 -29.85 -21.74 21.76
CA LYS A 21 -29.80 -21.71 23.22
C LYS A 21 -28.43 -22.13 23.78
N HIS A 22 -27.67 -22.99 23.11
CA HIS A 22 -26.39 -23.48 23.63
C HIS A 22 -25.25 -22.45 23.51
N MET A 23 -25.23 -21.64 22.45
CA MET A 23 -24.24 -20.58 22.24
C MET A 23 -24.32 -19.46 23.29
N ARG A 24 -25.52 -19.17 23.81
CA ARG A 24 -25.70 -18.16 24.88
C ARG A 24 -25.27 -18.65 26.26
N VAL A 25 -25.19 -19.97 26.48
CA VAL A 25 -24.70 -20.55 27.74
C VAL A 25 -23.17 -20.59 27.77
N LEU A 26 -22.52 -20.85 26.64
CA LEU A 26 -21.05 -20.92 26.53
C LEU A 26 -20.34 -19.57 26.68
N ALA A 27 -21.02 -18.46 26.36
CA ALA A 27 -20.44 -17.11 26.47
C ALA A 27 -20.31 -16.58 27.92
N ARG A 28 -20.78 -17.33 28.92
CA ARG A 28 -20.79 -16.92 30.34
C ARG A 28 -20.02 -17.85 31.28
N LEU A 29 -19.31 -18.85 30.77
CA LEU A 29 -18.58 -19.80 31.60
C LEU A 29 -17.11 -19.39 31.71
N ASN A 30 -16.55 -19.47 32.91
CA ASN A 30 -15.13 -19.22 33.15
C ASN A 30 -14.31 -20.51 32.88
N ASN A 31 -12.99 -20.37 32.76
CA ASN A 31 -12.08 -21.46 32.35
C ASN A 31 -12.19 -22.76 33.19
N GLU A 32 -12.60 -22.68 34.46
CA GLU A 32 -12.79 -23.88 35.30
C GLU A 32 -14.09 -24.64 34.98
N ASP A 33 -15.15 -23.96 34.53
CA ASP A 33 -16.43 -24.59 34.21
C ASP A 33 -16.37 -25.39 32.89
N ILE A 34 -15.45 -25.01 32.00
CA ILE A 34 -15.18 -25.68 30.72
C ILE A 34 -14.48 -27.04 30.94
N GLU A 35 -13.65 -27.18 31.99
CA GLU A 35 -12.94 -28.44 32.29
C GLU A 35 -13.88 -29.56 32.80
N THR A 36 -15.06 -29.23 33.33
CA THR A 36 -16.05 -30.21 33.83
C THR A 36 -17.09 -30.68 32.80
N LEU A 37 -17.12 -30.10 31.61
CA LEU A 37 -18.06 -30.48 30.55
C LEU A 37 -17.57 -31.75 29.81
N HIS A 38 -17.89 -32.91 30.37
CA HIS A 38 -17.80 -34.19 29.63
C HIS A 38 -18.86 -34.22 28.52
N LEU A 39 -18.48 -33.75 27.32
CA LEU A 39 -19.25 -34.00 26.11
C LEU A 39 -19.26 -35.52 25.82
N PRO A 40 -20.43 -36.11 25.50
CA PRO A 40 -20.48 -37.53 25.19
C PRO A 40 -19.65 -37.82 23.95
N SER A 41 -18.86 -38.90 24.01
CA SER A 41 -18.09 -39.38 22.87
C SER A 41 -19.04 -39.77 21.74
N PRO A 42 -18.76 -39.42 20.47
CA PRO A 42 -19.59 -39.83 19.36
C PRO A 42 -19.55 -41.37 19.26
N THR A 43 -20.70 -42.01 19.43
CA THR A 43 -20.89 -43.43 19.12
C THR A 43 -20.82 -43.59 17.61
N TRP A 44 -19.74 -44.16 17.12
CA TRP A 44 -19.63 -44.60 15.73
C TRP A 44 -20.41 -45.91 15.60
N GLU A 45 -21.32 -45.99 14.63
CA GLU A 45 -21.90 -47.26 14.22
C GLU A 45 -20.83 -48.10 13.52
N ALA A 46 -20.56 -49.26 14.09
CA ALA A 46 -19.64 -50.23 13.54
C ALA A 46 -20.21 -50.91 12.28
N ARG A 47 -19.58 -50.68 11.12
CA ARG A 47 -19.12 -51.74 10.18
C ARG A 47 -18.58 -51.18 8.86
N ARG A 48 -17.28 -51.31 8.67
CA ARG A 48 -16.73 -52.06 7.53
C ARG A 48 -15.66 -52.98 8.11
N SER A 49 -15.81 -54.29 7.91
CA SER A 49 -14.91 -55.28 8.50
C SER A 49 -13.53 -55.16 7.87
N THR A 50 -12.51 -55.29 8.72
CA THR A 50 -11.07 -55.35 8.41
C THR A 50 -10.67 -56.45 7.42
N SER A 51 -11.60 -57.31 7.01
CA SER A 51 -11.39 -58.39 6.04
C SER A 51 -11.30 -57.93 4.58
N GLU A 52 -11.88 -56.78 4.21
CA GLU A 52 -11.93 -56.34 2.80
C GLU A 52 -10.67 -55.57 2.35
N LEU A 53 -9.92 -54.96 3.28
CA LEU A 53 -8.63 -54.31 2.97
C LEU A 53 -7.47 -55.31 2.75
N LEU A 54 -7.65 -56.58 3.10
CA LEU A 54 -6.65 -57.64 2.91
C LEU A 54 -6.68 -58.28 1.51
N HIS A 55 -7.65 -57.92 0.65
CA HIS A 55 -7.85 -58.53 -0.68
C HIS A 55 -7.72 -57.58 -1.88
N ALA A 56 -7.08 -56.43 -1.73
CA ALA A 56 -6.63 -55.65 -2.89
C ALA A 56 -5.45 -56.36 -3.60
N PRO A 57 -5.41 -56.42 -4.94
CA PRO A 57 -4.36 -57.13 -5.66
C PRO A 57 -3.00 -56.44 -5.43
N LYS A 58 -2.01 -57.25 -5.04
CA LYS A 58 -0.62 -56.87 -4.77
C LYS A 58 -0.03 -56.03 -5.91
N GLN A 59 0.14 -54.73 -5.67
CA GLN A 59 1.30 -54.01 -6.22
C GLN A 59 2.47 -54.23 -5.27
N SER A 60 3.36 -55.12 -5.69
CA SER A 60 4.62 -55.42 -5.03
C SER A 60 5.57 -54.22 -5.13
N ASN A 61 5.67 -53.43 -4.06
CA ASN A 61 6.92 -53.11 -3.36
C ASN A 61 6.66 -52.01 -2.31
N CYS A 62 7.06 -52.28 -1.05
CA CYS A 62 7.04 -51.40 0.13
C CYS A 62 5.79 -51.46 1.04
N ILE A 63 5.48 -52.63 1.60
CA ILE A 63 4.77 -52.73 2.89
C ILE A 63 5.63 -53.60 3.79
N ASN A 64 6.64 -53.02 4.45
CA ASN A 64 7.54 -53.76 5.35
C ASN A 64 8.01 -52.90 6.55
N SER A 65 7.17 -52.03 7.11
CA SER A 65 7.43 -51.44 8.44
C SER A 65 6.19 -50.78 9.04
N LEU A 66 5.16 -51.57 9.35
CA LEU A 66 4.25 -51.17 10.43
C LEU A 66 4.98 -51.38 11.76
N PRO A 67 4.84 -50.46 12.72
CA PRO A 67 4.03 -49.23 12.69
C PRO A 67 4.68 -48.06 11.93
N TRP A 68 3.86 -47.20 11.30
CA TRP A 68 4.30 -45.96 10.65
C TRP A 68 4.79 -44.95 11.70
N ARG A 69 5.88 -44.23 11.44
CA ARG A 69 6.47 -43.32 12.41
C ARG A 69 6.05 -41.87 12.16
N LEU A 70 5.33 -41.28 13.10
CA LEU A 70 4.91 -39.88 13.09
C LEU A 70 5.86 -39.05 13.96
N GLY A 71 6.71 -38.24 13.33
CA GLY A 71 7.59 -37.30 14.01
C GLY A 71 6.85 -36.02 14.42
N ILE A 72 6.96 -35.63 15.68
CA ILE A 72 6.51 -34.30 16.15
C ILE A 72 7.73 -33.44 16.38
N CYS A 73 7.87 -32.40 15.56
CA CYS A 73 8.96 -31.46 15.60
C CYS A 73 8.43 -30.09 16.01
N ALA A 74 8.34 -29.89 17.33
CA ALA A 74 7.89 -28.65 17.96
C ALA A 74 8.52 -28.51 19.35
N MET A 75 8.56 -27.30 19.88
CA MET A 75 9.05 -27.05 21.25
C MET A 75 8.23 -27.86 22.28
N GLU A 76 8.88 -28.37 23.32
CA GLU A 76 8.29 -29.25 24.33
C GLU A 76 7.05 -28.64 24.99
N ASP A 77 7.07 -27.34 25.30
CA ASP A 77 5.91 -26.62 25.85
C ASP A 77 4.64 -26.75 24.99
N LYS A 78 4.81 -26.86 23.68
CA LYS A 78 3.70 -27.05 22.75
C LYS A 78 3.44 -28.52 22.47
N ALA A 79 4.49 -29.31 22.22
CA ALA A 79 4.37 -30.73 21.91
C ALA A 79 3.76 -31.51 23.10
N LEU A 80 4.06 -31.14 24.33
CA LEU A 80 3.52 -31.76 25.55
C LEU A 80 2.32 -31.01 26.14
N SER A 81 1.70 -30.08 25.41
CA SER A 81 0.47 -29.42 25.88
C SER A 81 -0.68 -30.43 26.05
N LYS A 82 -1.57 -30.19 27.04
CA LYS A 82 -2.75 -31.06 27.30
C LYS A 82 -3.52 -31.43 26.01
N PRO A 83 -3.81 -30.50 25.08
CA PRO A 83 -4.52 -30.83 23.83
C PRO A 83 -3.72 -31.78 22.93
N ASN A 84 -2.43 -31.53 22.74
CA ASN A 84 -1.58 -32.34 21.87
C ASN A 84 -1.36 -33.75 22.44
N GLN A 85 -1.21 -33.88 23.75
CA GLN A 85 -1.12 -35.19 24.40
C GLN A 85 -2.37 -36.04 24.14
N GLU A 86 -3.57 -35.46 24.21
CA GLU A 86 -4.81 -36.20 23.93
C GLU A 86 -4.93 -36.58 22.44
N VAL A 87 -4.49 -35.71 21.52
CA VAL A 87 -4.42 -36.04 20.08
C VAL A 87 -3.47 -37.20 19.84
N PHE A 88 -2.25 -37.16 20.39
CA PHE A 88 -1.26 -38.23 20.19
C PHE A 88 -1.69 -39.54 20.83
N ARG A 89 -2.32 -39.48 22.02
CA ARG A 89 -2.90 -40.65 22.67
C ARG A 89 -3.93 -41.33 21.79
N ARG A 90 -4.81 -40.56 21.13
CA ARG A 90 -5.82 -41.08 20.20
C ARG A 90 -5.22 -41.68 18.93
N LEU A 91 -4.16 -41.08 18.39
CA LEU A 91 -3.47 -41.59 17.21
C LEU A 91 -2.76 -42.93 17.45
N GLN A 92 -2.35 -43.21 18.69
CA GLN A 92 -1.70 -44.46 19.07
C GLN A 92 -2.66 -45.62 19.39
N VAL A 93 -3.98 -45.37 19.52
CA VAL A 93 -4.96 -46.38 19.97
C VAL A 93 -4.98 -47.62 19.10
N ASP A 94 -4.86 -47.45 17.78
CA ASP A 94 -4.96 -48.56 16.81
C ASP A 94 -3.63 -49.32 16.63
N GLY A 95 -2.54 -48.85 17.23
CA GLY A 95 -1.20 -49.45 17.12
C GLY A 95 -0.56 -49.34 15.73
N LEU A 96 -1.19 -48.64 14.79
CA LEU A 96 -0.72 -48.45 13.41
C LEU A 96 0.34 -47.35 13.28
N VAL A 97 0.36 -46.40 14.22
CA VAL A 97 1.23 -45.21 14.20
C VAL A 97 2.02 -45.14 15.51
N GLU A 98 3.35 -45.11 15.39
CA GLU A 98 4.28 -44.80 16.48
C GLU A 98 4.58 -43.30 16.46
N VAL A 99 4.28 -42.58 17.55
CA VAL A 99 4.55 -41.15 17.65
C VAL A 99 5.92 -40.93 18.29
N VAL A 100 6.79 -40.19 17.61
CA VAL A 100 8.16 -39.88 18.05
C VAL A 100 8.30 -38.38 18.26
N LEU A 101 8.51 -37.96 19.50
CA LEU A 101 8.65 -36.54 19.86
C LEU A 101 10.11 -36.09 19.80
N PHE A 102 10.37 -34.97 19.13
CA PHE A 102 11.72 -34.41 19.02
C PHE A 102 11.90 -33.40 20.17
N GLY A 103 12.64 -33.79 21.20
CA GLY A 103 12.81 -32.95 22.39
C GLY A 103 13.66 -31.70 22.14
N ASP A 104 13.54 -30.70 23.01
CA ASP A 104 14.15 -29.36 22.85
C ASP A 104 15.68 -29.43 22.76
N ASN A 105 16.29 -30.28 23.59
CA ASN A 105 17.74 -30.47 23.58
C ASN A 105 18.25 -30.99 22.23
N MET A 106 17.45 -31.81 21.54
CA MET A 106 17.75 -32.32 20.21
C MET A 106 17.50 -31.26 19.13
N LEU A 107 16.34 -30.61 19.16
CA LEU A 107 15.97 -29.56 18.21
C LEU A 107 17.00 -28.42 18.21
N LEU A 108 17.42 -27.96 19.40
CA LEU A 108 18.31 -26.83 19.54
C LEU A 108 19.79 -27.20 19.36
N LYS A 109 20.28 -28.25 20.04
CA LYS A 109 21.74 -28.49 20.14
C LYS A 109 22.29 -29.53 19.17
N LYS A 110 21.47 -30.49 18.71
CA LYS A 110 21.96 -31.57 17.83
C LYS A 110 21.83 -31.22 16.34
N PRO A 111 22.75 -31.67 15.48
CA PRO A 111 22.62 -31.50 14.04
C PRO A 111 21.46 -32.34 13.48
N VAL A 112 20.86 -31.91 12.37
CA VAL A 112 19.65 -32.53 11.78
C VAL A 112 19.84 -33.98 11.34
N GLN A 113 21.08 -34.39 11.10
CA GLN A 113 21.45 -35.77 10.73
C GLN A 113 21.17 -36.77 11.85
N GLU A 114 21.25 -36.32 13.12
CA GLU A 114 21.03 -37.13 14.33
C GLU A 114 19.55 -37.18 14.76
N TRP A 115 18.66 -36.51 14.03
CA TRP A 115 17.23 -36.50 14.37
C TRP A 115 16.56 -37.84 14.02
N PRO A 116 15.51 -38.27 14.75
CA PRO A 116 14.82 -39.53 14.51
C PRO A 116 14.23 -39.58 13.11
N ILE A 117 14.34 -40.75 12.45
CA ILE A 117 13.73 -40.98 11.15
C ILE A 117 12.23 -41.23 11.33
N CYS A 118 11.41 -40.49 10.58
CA CYS A 118 9.95 -40.57 10.56
C CYS A 118 9.40 -40.60 9.13
N ASP A 119 8.24 -41.23 8.94
CA ASP A 119 7.54 -41.30 7.65
C ASP A 119 6.67 -40.05 7.43
N PHE A 120 6.02 -39.60 8.50
CA PHE A 120 5.20 -38.40 8.55
C PHE A 120 5.78 -37.40 9.54
N LEU A 121 5.68 -36.11 9.23
CA LEU A 121 6.18 -35.03 10.09
C LEU A 121 5.08 -34.00 10.38
N ILE A 122 4.82 -33.77 11.67
CA ILE A 122 4.06 -32.60 12.14
C ILE A 122 5.06 -31.64 12.77
N ALA A 123 5.22 -30.49 12.15
CA ALA A 123 6.09 -29.44 12.66
C ALA A 123 5.35 -28.10 12.65
N PHE A 124 5.51 -27.35 13.73
CA PHE A 124 4.90 -26.02 13.84
C PHE A 124 5.79 -25.11 14.68
N TYR A 125 5.97 -23.90 14.19
CA TYR A 125 6.78 -22.89 14.85
C TYR A 125 6.16 -22.43 16.18
N SER A 126 7.04 -22.13 17.12
CA SER A 126 6.77 -21.37 18.34
C SER A 126 8.04 -20.60 18.72
N ASP A 127 7.94 -19.66 19.66
CA ASP A 127 9.10 -18.85 20.06
C ASP A 127 10.29 -19.72 20.47
N GLY A 128 11.43 -19.52 19.80
CA GLY A 128 12.66 -20.29 20.01
C GLY A 128 12.80 -21.57 19.16
N PHE A 129 11.79 -21.93 18.35
CA PHE A 129 11.86 -23.10 17.48
C PHE A 129 12.81 -22.89 16.29
N PRO A 130 13.76 -23.79 16.03
CA PRO A 130 14.74 -23.63 14.95
C PRO A 130 14.17 -24.07 13.59
N LEU A 131 13.36 -23.18 12.98
CA LEU A 131 12.64 -23.45 11.73
C LEU A 131 13.57 -23.84 10.57
N ASP A 132 14.71 -23.16 10.41
CA ASP A 132 15.70 -23.47 9.36
C ASP A 132 16.26 -24.89 9.47
N LYS A 133 16.42 -25.40 10.70
CA LYS A 133 16.85 -26.78 10.95
C LYS A 133 15.74 -27.76 10.61
N ALA A 134 14.49 -27.43 10.92
CA ALA A 134 13.34 -28.26 10.53
C ALA A 134 13.20 -28.36 9.00
N ILE A 135 13.39 -27.25 8.27
CA ILE A 135 13.42 -27.24 6.80
C ILE A 135 14.61 -28.07 6.26
N SER A 136 15.79 -27.93 6.87
CA SER A 136 16.96 -28.74 6.49
C SER A 136 16.74 -30.23 6.72
N TYR A 137 16.01 -30.60 7.78
CA TYR A 137 15.63 -31.98 8.06
C TYR A 137 14.66 -32.54 7.01
N THR A 138 13.64 -31.77 6.59
CA THR A 138 12.70 -32.24 5.55
C THR A 138 13.37 -32.40 4.19
N GLN A 139 14.36 -31.58 3.86
CA GLN A 139 15.18 -31.75 2.66
C GLN A 139 16.06 -32.99 2.73
N LEU A 140 16.62 -33.31 3.91
CA LEU A 140 17.52 -34.45 4.09
C LEU A 140 16.80 -35.80 4.10
N ARG A 141 15.61 -35.86 4.73
CA ARG A 141 14.91 -37.12 5.01
C ARG A 141 13.59 -37.28 4.23
N SER A 142 13.10 -36.22 3.61
CA SER A 142 11.87 -36.18 2.79
C SER A 142 10.64 -36.88 3.41
N PRO A 143 10.29 -36.62 4.69
CA PRO A 143 9.05 -37.12 5.27
C PRO A 143 7.83 -36.41 4.67
N VAL A 144 6.68 -37.08 4.68
CA VAL A 144 5.41 -36.44 4.31
C VAL A 144 5.03 -35.45 5.40
N SER A 145 5.22 -34.16 5.12
CA SER A 145 4.98 -33.08 6.08
C SER A 145 3.51 -32.68 6.07
N TYR A 146 2.85 -32.73 7.23
CA TYR A 146 1.44 -32.33 7.38
C TYR A 146 1.27 -30.81 7.25
N ASN A 147 2.20 -30.06 7.84
CA ASN A 147 2.27 -28.61 7.69
C ASN A 147 3.45 -28.25 6.80
N ASP A 148 3.25 -27.35 5.83
CA ASP A 148 4.33 -26.79 5.04
C ASP A 148 5.19 -25.85 5.92
N LEU A 149 6.45 -26.24 6.12
CA LEU A 149 7.41 -25.48 6.92
C LEU A 149 7.86 -24.20 6.24
N PHE A 150 7.88 -24.16 4.90
CA PHE A 150 8.26 -22.98 4.14
C PHE A 150 7.18 -21.91 4.23
N MET A 151 5.90 -22.32 4.18
CA MET A 151 4.77 -21.40 4.42
C MET A 151 4.77 -20.82 5.83
N GLN A 152 5.34 -21.51 6.82
CA GLN A 152 5.50 -20.95 8.16
C GLN A 152 6.50 -19.80 8.20
N CYS A 153 7.60 -19.84 7.42
CA CYS A 153 8.49 -18.68 7.29
C CYS A 153 7.70 -17.45 6.80
N LEU A 154 6.83 -17.65 5.80
CA LEU A 154 6.02 -16.58 5.21
C LEU A 154 4.93 -16.03 6.16
N LEU A 155 4.39 -16.86 7.07
CA LEU A 155 3.41 -16.42 8.06
C LEU A 155 4.01 -15.45 9.10
N PHE A 156 5.29 -15.60 9.44
CA PHE A 156 5.99 -14.70 10.38
C PHE A 156 6.65 -13.51 9.69
N ASP A 157 6.82 -13.55 8.37
CA ASP A 157 7.38 -12.47 7.57
C ASP A 157 6.32 -11.43 7.14
N ARG A 158 5.33 -11.17 8.01
CA ARG A 158 4.62 -9.90 7.93
C ARG A 158 5.49 -8.87 8.62
N PRO A 159 6.06 -7.86 7.92
CA PRO A 159 6.42 -6.63 8.59
C PRO A 159 5.12 -5.98 9.04
N SER A 160 4.54 -6.44 10.15
CA SER A 160 3.38 -5.80 10.72
C SER A 160 3.84 -4.37 11.03
N PRO A 161 3.28 -3.34 10.37
CA PRO A 161 3.61 -1.97 10.74
C PRO A 161 3.36 -1.87 12.24
N ARG A 162 4.34 -1.36 12.99
CA ARG A 162 4.26 -1.30 14.45
C ARG A 162 2.93 -0.62 14.79
N LEU A 163 2.26 -0.97 15.88
CA LEU A 163 0.97 -0.34 16.25
C LEU A 163 1.03 1.20 16.17
N LEU A 164 2.20 1.77 16.44
CA LEU A 164 2.56 3.18 16.25
C LEU A 164 2.45 3.67 14.79
N ASP A 165 2.93 2.92 13.81
CA ASP A 165 2.84 3.27 12.38
C ASP A 165 1.39 3.33 11.91
N ARG A 166 0.55 2.37 12.33
CA ARG A 166 -0.88 2.38 12.03
C ARG A 166 -1.59 3.58 12.65
N TRP A 167 -1.20 3.93 13.88
CA TRP A 167 -1.77 5.08 14.57
C TRP A 167 -1.35 6.39 13.90
N LEU A 168 -0.09 6.47 13.46
CA LEU A 168 0.42 7.58 12.66
C LEU A 168 -0.34 7.73 11.33
N ASP A 169 -0.52 6.63 10.60
CA ASP A 169 -1.28 6.64 9.34
C ASP A 169 -2.73 7.12 9.53
N THR A 170 -3.33 6.79 10.68
CA THR A 170 -4.66 7.27 11.07
C THR A 170 -4.66 8.78 11.31
N ILE A 171 -3.68 9.32 12.02
CA ILE A 171 -3.56 10.78 12.23
C ILE A 171 -3.39 11.49 10.88
N VAL A 172 -2.50 10.98 10.03
CA VAL A 172 -2.23 11.58 8.72
C VAL A 172 -3.49 11.61 7.86
N ARG A 173 -4.28 10.54 7.87
CA ARG A 173 -5.60 10.51 7.20
C ARG A 173 -6.58 11.52 7.80
N ILE A 174 -6.62 11.66 9.13
CA ILE A 174 -7.47 12.67 9.79
C ILE A 174 -7.02 14.08 9.40
N ALA A 175 -5.72 14.35 9.33
CA ALA A 175 -5.17 15.66 8.96
C ALA A 175 -5.53 16.06 7.52
N GLY A 176 -5.59 15.09 6.60
CA GLY A 176 -6.07 15.28 5.23
C GLY A 176 -7.60 15.29 5.07
N SER A 177 -8.37 15.20 6.16
CA SER A 177 -9.83 15.11 6.06
C SER A 177 -10.50 16.46 5.81
N ALA A 178 -11.67 16.43 5.16
CA ALA A 178 -12.53 17.59 4.92
C ALA A 178 -12.78 18.49 6.16
N PRO A 179 -13.16 17.97 7.34
CA PRO A 179 -13.42 18.82 8.51
C PRO A 179 -12.16 19.55 8.99
N ILE A 180 -10.98 18.90 8.96
CA ILE A 180 -9.72 19.56 9.35
C ILE A 180 -9.35 20.66 8.34
N PHE A 181 -9.52 20.40 7.04
CA PHE A 181 -9.30 21.42 6.02
C PHE A 181 -10.20 22.66 6.21
N LEU A 182 -11.50 22.45 6.47
CA LEU A 182 -12.43 23.54 6.75
C LEU A 182 -12.12 24.28 8.06
N LEU A 183 -11.65 23.56 9.08
CA LEU A 183 -11.17 24.16 10.32
C LEU A 183 -9.97 25.07 10.06
N ILE A 184 -9.00 24.62 9.27
CA ILE A 184 -7.81 25.41 8.91
C ILE A 184 -8.22 26.66 8.12
N ILE A 185 -9.13 26.54 7.15
CA ILE A 185 -9.69 27.70 6.45
C ILE A 185 -10.36 28.65 7.44
N GLY A 186 -11.18 28.13 8.35
CA GLY A 186 -11.83 28.93 9.40
C GLY A 186 -10.82 29.67 10.27
N ALA A 187 -9.75 29.00 10.69
CA ALA A 187 -8.68 29.59 11.48
C ALA A 187 -7.93 30.69 10.72
N LEU A 188 -7.63 30.48 9.43
CA LEU A 188 -7.01 31.48 8.56
C LEU A 188 -7.93 32.69 8.34
N LEU A 189 -9.24 32.48 8.20
CA LEU A 189 -10.20 33.58 8.09
C LEU A 189 -10.30 34.39 9.39
N VAL A 190 -10.42 33.71 10.54
CA VAL A 190 -10.40 34.36 11.86
C VAL A 190 -9.14 35.20 12.01
N TRP A 191 -7.98 34.64 11.63
CA TRP A 191 -6.73 35.35 11.63
C TRP A 191 -6.76 36.59 10.72
N ALA A 192 -7.20 36.46 9.47
CA ALA A 192 -7.27 37.57 8.53
C ALA A 192 -8.17 38.70 9.06
N PHE A 193 -9.33 38.38 9.65
CA PHE A 193 -10.24 39.36 10.24
C PHE A 193 -9.66 40.01 11.50
N MET A 194 -8.99 39.25 12.37
CA MET A 194 -8.32 39.81 13.54
C MET A 194 -7.14 40.71 13.14
N GLY A 195 -6.46 40.41 12.03
CA GLY A 195 -5.41 41.23 11.44
C GLY A 195 -5.84 42.66 11.08
N ILE A 196 -7.13 42.89 10.79
CA ILE A 196 -7.66 44.24 10.53
C ILE A 196 -7.51 45.16 11.75
N ARG A 197 -7.68 44.61 12.96
CA ARG A 197 -7.59 45.37 14.22
C ARG A 197 -6.19 45.34 14.84
N PHE A 198 -5.50 44.21 14.73
CA PHE A 198 -4.25 43.94 15.46
C PHE A 198 -3.00 43.88 14.57
N GLY A 199 -3.13 44.04 13.25
CA GLY A 199 -2.04 43.90 12.28
C GLY A 199 -0.88 44.88 12.44
N GLY A 200 -1.07 45.99 13.15
CA GLY A 200 0.01 46.93 13.47
C GLY A 200 0.95 46.46 14.59
N SER A 201 0.63 45.36 15.29
CA SER A 201 1.46 44.81 16.37
C SER A 201 2.46 43.80 15.81
N ALA A 202 3.75 44.05 16.01
CA ALA A 202 4.81 43.09 15.64
C ALA A 202 4.65 41.73 16.34
N LYS A 203 4.05 41.71 17.54
CA LYS A 203 3.75 40.46 18.25
C LYS A 203 2.65 39.65 17.57
N TRP A 204 1.67 40.31 16.95
CA TRP A 204 0.58 39.63 16.23
C TRP A 204 1.13 38.93 14.98
N THR A 205 1.99 39.60 14.22
CA THR A 205 2.60 39.04 13.01
C THR A 205 3.65 37.97 13.32
N ALA A 206 4.39 38.08 14.43
CA ALA A 206 5.34 37.06 14.86
C ALA A 206 4.63 35.76 15.28
N VAL A 207 3.63 35.83 16.17
CA VAL A 207 2.94 34.65 16.70
C VAL A 207 2.32 33.80 15.59
N ILE A 208 1.69 34.41 14.58
CA ILE A 208 1.11 33.64 13.48
C ILE A 208 2.17 32.97 12.62
N SER A 209 3.30 33.64 12.37
CA SER A 209 4.42 33.07 11.62
C SER A 209 4.95 31.82 12.32
N ASP A 210 5.02 31.83 13.64
CA ASP A 210 5.57 30.71 14.41
C ASP A 210 4.59 29.54 14.49
N VAL A 211 3.28 29.83 14.66
CA VAL A 211 2.23 28.82 14.56
C VAL A 211 2.23 28.18 13.17
N GLN A 212 2.34 28.99 12.12
CA GLN A 212 2.46 28.48 10.75
C GLN A 212 3.69 27.60 10.58
N ALA A 213 4.86 28.05 11.03
CA ALA A 213 6.12 27.33 10.90
C ALA A 213 6.02 25.91 11.51
N ILE A 214 5.43 25.80 12.69
CA ILE A 214 5.19 24.51 13.35
C ILE A 214 4.21 23.66 12.53
N LEU A 215 3.09 24.24 12.07
CA LEU A 215 2.11 23.52 11.26
C LEU A 215 2.70 23.02 9.94
N CYS A 216 3.46 23.83 9.22
CA CYS A 216 4.11 23.47 7.96
C CYS A 216 5.07 22.30 8.16
N TYR A 217 5.91 22.33 9.20
CA TYR A 217 6.79 21.20 9.52
C TYR A 217 6.00 19.90 9.73
N VAL A 218 4.89 19.95 10.49
CA VAL A 218 4.02 18.78 10.69
C VAL A 218 3.47 18.28 9.35
N PHE A 219 2.96 19.20 8.52
CA PHE A 219 2.40 18.86 7.23
C PHE A 219 3.44 18.35 6.22
N ASP A 220 4.69 18.82 6.25
CA ASP A 220 5.80 18.26 5.46
C ASP A 220 6.01 16.77 5.79
N SER A 221 6.06 16.46 7.08
CA SER A 221 6.18 15.07 7.54
C SER A 221 4.98 14.23 7.10
N PHE A 222 3.76 14.79 7.20
CA PHE A 222 2.54 14.10 6.78
C PHE A 222 2.47 13.89 5.26
N LEU A 223 2.85 14.87 4.46
CA LEU A 223 2.89 14.75 3.00
C LEU A 223 3.93 13.73 2.55
N MET A 224 5.09 13.67 3.22
CA MET A 224 6.08 12.63 2.96
C MET A 224 5.52 11.25 3.28
N ARG A 225 4.88 11.08 4.44
CA ARG A 225 4.21 9.83 4.82
C ARG A 225 3.15 9.41 3.81
N GLN A 226 2.27 10.34 3.41
CA GLN A 226 1.23 10.07 2.41
C GLN A 226 1.84 9.60 1.10
N LEU A 227 2.91 10.24 0.63
CA LEU A 227 3.59 9.87 -0.61
C LEU A 227 4.19 8.46 -0.54
N LEU A 228 4.88 8.13 0.56
CA LEU A 228 5.49 6.82 0.75
C LEU A 228 4.44 5.71 0.89
N ARG A 229 3.33 5.99 1.60
CA ARG A 229 2.21 5.06 1.74
C ARG A 229 1.52 4.80 0.40
N GLU A 230 1.18 5.87 -0.34
CA GLU A 230 0.58 5.78 -1.68
C GLU A 230 1.46 4.96 -2.62
N TYR A 231 2.77 5.20 -2.60
CA TYR A 231 3.71 4.42 -3.39
C TYR A 231 3.72 2.94 -2.99
N ALA A 232 3.78 2.63 -1.70
CA ALA A 232 3.77 1.24 -1.21
C ALA A 232 2.49 0.48 -1.59
N GLU A 233 1.31 1.11 -1.40
CA GLU A 233 0.02 0.55 -1.80
C GLU A 233 -0.05 0.29 -3.32
N GLN A 234 0.46 1.22 -4.13
CA GLN A 234 0.54 1.03 -5.58
C GLN A 234 1.51 -0.08 -6.00
N GLN A 235 2.66 -0.24 -5.30
CA GLN A 235 3.60 -1.33 -5.54
C GLN A 235 2.98 -2.69 -5.24
N GLU A 236 2.28 -2.81 -4.10
CA GLU A 236 1.58 -4.04 -3.71
C GLU A 236 0.51 -4.40 -4.74
N ALA A 237 -0.31 -3.41 -5.14
CA ALA A 237 -1.32 -3.62 -6.16
C ALA A 237 -0.72 -4.07 -7.51
N MET A 238 0.41 -3.49 -7.91
CA MET A 238 1.10 -3.87 -9.14
C MET A 238 1.68 -5.29 -9.07
N ALA A 239 2.28 -5.67 -7.93
CA ALA A 239 2.80 -7.01 -7.71
C ALA A 239 1.68 -8.06 -7.79
N GLU A 240 0.51 -7.76 -7.21
CA GLU A 240 -0.67 -8.62 -7.31
C GLU A 240 -1.15 -8.76 -8.76
N MET A 241 -1.21 -7.66 -9.52
CA MET A 241 -1.58 -7.70 -10.94
C MET A 241 -0.59 -8.54 -11.76
N HIS A 242 0.72 -8.41 -11.54
CA HIS A 242 1.73 -9.22 -12.21
C HIS A 242 1.61 -10.72 -11.86
N SER A 243 1.51 -11.03 -10.57
CA SER A 243 1.35 -12.40 -10.07
C SER A 243 0.15 -13.08 -10.71
N ARG A 244 -1.03 -12.43 -10.65
CA ARG A 244 -2.25 -12.94 -11.29
C ARG A 244 -2.05 -13.09 -12.78
N ARG A 245 -1.52 -12.08 -13.46
CA ARG A 245 -1.30 -12.11 -14.92
C ARG A 245 -0.49 -13.32 -15.36
N ASN A 246 0.55 -13.72 -14.61
CA ASN A 246 1.34 -14.92 -14.94
C ASN A 246 0.50 -16.20 -14.88
N SER A 247 -0.36 -16.34 -13.87
CA SER A 247 -1.34 -17.43 -13.80
C SER A 247 -2.34 -17.39 -14.95
N HIS A 248 -2.82 -16.20 -15.32
CA HIS A 248 -3.70 -16.01 -16.46
C HIS A 248 -3.03 -16.47 -17.76
N GLU A 249 -1.76 -16.12 -17.99
CA GLU A 249 -0.99 -16.56 -19.17
C GLU A 249 -0.93 -18.09 -19.29
N ARG A 250 -0.58 -18.76 -18.19
CA ARG A 250 -0.54 -20.22 -18.11
C ARG A 250 -1.90 -20.86 -18.42
N MET A 251 -2.96 -20.37 -17.76
CA MET A 251 -4.31 -20.92 -17.94
C MET A 251 -4.86 -20.63 -19.34
N LEU A 252 -4.58 -19.46 -19.89
CA LEU A 252 -5.02 -19.09 -21.24
C LEU A 252 -4.33 -19.96 -22.31
N SER A 253 -3.06 -20.34 -22.08
CA SER A 253 -2.37 -21.31 -22.94
C SER A 253 -3.06 -22.68 -22.92
N LYS A 254 -3.42 -23.20 -21.73
CA LYS A 254 -4.18 -24.46 -21.60
C LYS A 254 -5.57 -24.37 -22.24
N LEU A 255 -6.25 -23.24 -22.06
CA LEU A 255 -7.55 -22.98 -22.69
C LEU A 255 -7.45 -23.04 -24.22
N LYS A 256 -6.41 -22.43 -24.78
CA LYS A 256 -6.14 -22.42 -26.22
C LYS A 256 -5.89 -23.83 -26.75
N GLU A 257 -5.15 -24.66 -26.02
CA GLU A 257 -4.94 -26.06 -26.36
C GLU A 257 -6.26 -26.84 -26.37
N LYS A 258 -7.14 -26.63 -25.38
CA LYS A 258 -8.47 -27.26 -25.33
C LYS A 258 -9.41 -26.82 -26.47
N LEU A 259 -9.40 -25.54 -26.86
CA LEU A 259 -10.27 -25.04 -27.94
C LEU A 259 -9.78 -25.40 -29.35
N GLY A 260 -8.46 -25.56 -29.53
CA GLY A 260 -7.85 -25.63 -30.85
C GLY A 260 -7.97 -24.31 -31.66
N PRO A 261 -7.33 -24.22 -32.84
CA PRO A 261 -7.29 -22.97 -33.61
C PRO A 261 -8.69 -22.48 -34.06
N GLU A 262 -9.58 -23.40 -34.39
CA GLU A 262 -10.91 -23.08 -34.91
C GLU A 262 -11.94 -22.77 -33.82
N GLY A 263 -11.72 -23.29 -32.60
CA GLY A 263 -12.48 -22.87 -31.42
C GLY A 263 -12.10 -21.44 -31.01
N VAL A 264 -10.79 -21.13 -30.99
CA VAL A 264 -10.29 -19.78 -30.68
C VAL A 264 -10.83 -18.75 -31.65
N ARG A 265 -10.85 -19.07 -32.95
CA ARG A 265 -11.41 -18.19 -33.97
C ARG A 265 -12.92 -17.98 -33.81
N ARG A 266 -13.67 -19.02 -33.42
CA ARG A 266 -15.11 -18.89 -33.13
C ARG A 266 -15.36 -18.01 -31.92
N ALA A 267 -14.63 -18.22 -30.83
CA ALA A 267 -14.73 -17.38 -29.64
C ALA A 267 -14.35 -15.91 -29.92
N SER A 268 -13.32 -15.66 -30.72
CA SER A 268 -12.91 -14.29 -31.09
C SER A 268 -13.90 -13.62 -32.05
N LEU A 269 -14.54 -14.38 -32.96
CA LEU A 269 -15.60 -13.86 -33.83
C LEU A 269 -16.89 -13.52 -33.07
N VAL A 270 -17.29 -14.30 -32.06
CA VAL A 270 -18.44 -13.95 -31.20
C VAL A 270 -18.19 -12.63 -30.48
N LEU A 271 -16.95 -12.40 -30.04
CA LEU A 271 -16.52 -11.15 -29.41
C LEU A 271 -16.52 -9.95 -30.38
N SER A 272 -16.42 -10.18 -31.69
CA SER A 272 -16.35 -9.12 -32.71
C SER A 272 -17.70 -8.42 -32.99
N HIS A 273 -18.81 -8.93 -32.44
CA HIS A 273 -20.01 -8.10 -32.26
C HIS A 273 -19.73 -7.12 -31.11
N ASP A 274 -19.48 -5.85 -31.44
CA ASP A 274 -19.12 -4.72 -30.57
C ASP A 274 -19.95 -4.65 -29.27
N ARG A 275 -19.61 -5.49 -28.28
CA ARG A 275 -20.19 -5.39 -26.94
C ARG A 275 -19.56 -4.15 -26.30
N PRO A 276 -20.34 -3.12 -25.97
CA PRO A 276 -19.79 -1.87 -25.46
C PRO A 276 -19.06 -2.15 -24.15
N LEU A 277 -17.82 -1.70 -24.04
CA LEU A 277 -17.03 -1.74 -22.81
C LEU A 277 -17.74 -0.90 -21.75
N ASP A 278 -18.03 -1.52 -20.60
CA ASP A 278 -18.57 -0.76 -19.48
C ASP A 278 -17.51 0.26 -19.05
N ALA A 279 -17.93 1.51 -18.86
CA ALA A 279 -17.05 2.52 -18.30
C ALA A 279 -16.61 2.07 -16.90
N LEU A 280 -15.31 2.18 -16.60
CA LEU A 280 -14.85 2.09 -15.23
C LEU A 280 -15.60 3.15 -14.43
N ASP A 281 -16.38 2.74 -13.42
CA ASP A 281 -16.94 3.69 -12.48
C ASP A 281 -15.74 4.33 -11.78
N GLN A 282 -15.40 5.54 -12.22
CA GLN A 282 -14.27 6.32 -11.75
C GLN A 282 -14.51 6.79 -10.29
N GLY A 283 -15.18 6.01 -9.45
CA GLY A 283 -15.69 6.42 -8.14
C GLY A 283 -16.53 7.70 -8.18
N LEU A 284 -16.91 8.22 -9.35
CA LEU A 284 -17.51 9.54 -9.48
C LEU A 284 -18.87 9.50 -8.77
N ARG A 285 -19.55 8.35 -8.86
CA ARG A 285 -20.85 8.10 -8.23
C ARG A 285 -20.78 7.93 -6.71
N THR A 286 -19.64 7.49 -6.17
CA THR A 286 -19.40 7.30 -4.73
C THR A 286 -18.70 8.48 -4.07
N GLN A 287 -18.05 9.36 -4.83
CA GLN A 287 -17.39 10.55 -4.31
C GLN A 287 -18.38 11.61 -3.81
N GLY A 288 -18.18 12.05 -2.56
CA GLY A 288 -18.94 13.14 -1.96
C GLY A 288 -18.75 14.46 -2.70
N LEU A 289 -19.73 15.36 -2.56
CA LEU A 289 -19.69 16.70 -3.18
C LEU A 289 -18.42 17.49 -2.83
N PHE A 290 -17.92 17.33 -1.60
CA PHE A 290 -16.71 17.99 -1.14
C PHE A 290 -15.47 17.57 -1.94
N SER A 291 -15.23 16.26 -2.10
CA SER A 291 -14.09 15.74 -2.86
C SER A 291 -14.11 16.23 -4.31
N ARG A 292 -15.29 16.31 -4.93
CA ARG A 292 -15.45 16.87 -6.28
C ARG A 292 -15.05 18.34 -6.35
N ILE A 293 -15.43 19.15 -5.36
CA ILE A 293 -15.06 20.57 -5.29
C ILE A 293 -13.53 20.72 -5.11
N ILE A 294 -12.91 19.89 -4.26
CA ILE A 294 -11.47 19.90 -4.04
C ILE A 294 -10.71 19.54 -5.32
N ILE A 295 -11.10 18.45 -5.99
CA ILE A 295 -10.48 18.02 -7.25
C ILE A 295 -10.66 19.09 -8.35
N PHE A 296 -11.85 19.70 -8.44
CA PHE A 296 -12.09 20.79 -9.38
C PHE A 296 -11.21 22.02 -9.07
N SER A 297 -11.08 22.38 -7.80
CA SER A 297 -10.23 23.48 -7.35
C SER A 297 -8.76 23.20 -7.58
N ALA A 298 -8.33 21.93 -7.51
CA ALA A 298 -6.96 21.52 -7.79
C ALA A 298 -6.56 21.84 -9.23
N TRP A 299 -7.47 21.70 -10.18
CA TRP A 299 -7.22 22.07 -11.58
C TRP A 299 -6.88 23.57 -11.73
N ALA A 300 -7.56 24.44 -10.97
CA ALA A 300 -7.29 25.88 -10.97
C ALA A 300 -5.96 26.22 -10.25
N PHE A 301 -5.72 25.66 -9.06
CA PHE A 301 -4.50 25.92 -8.30
C PHE A 301 -3.24 25.38 -8.98
N GLY A 302 -3.34 24.21 -9.60
CA GLY A 302 -2.22 23.58 -10.32
C GLY A 302 -1.96 24.15 -11.72
N HIS A 303 -2.72 25.15 -12.16
CA HIS A 303 -2.50 25.76 -13.48
C HIS A 303 -1.22 26.60 -13.50
N ILE A 304 -0.47 26.55 -14.61
CA ILE A 304 0.81 27.27 -14.75
C ILE A 304 0.66 28.79 -14.58
N VAL A 305 -0.52 29.34 -14.92
CA VAL A 305 -0.84 30.76 -14.72
C VAL A 305 -0.86 31.11 -13.23
N THR A 306 -1.33 30.22 -12.36
CA THR A 306 -1.35 30.43 -10.91
C THR A 306 0.08 30.51 -10.36
N VAL A 307 0.96 29.61 -10.81
CA VAL A 307 2.39 29.64 -10.48
C VAL A 307 3.09 30.89 -11.03
N GLY A 308 2.74 31.31 -12.26
CA GLY A 308 3.24 32.55 -12.85
C GLY A 308 2.78 33.79 -12.09
N MET A 309 1.51 33.85 -11.69
CA MET A 309 0.94 34.93 -10.90
C MET A 309 1.62 35.04 -9.53
N TYR A 310 1.92 33.90 -8.90
CA TYR A 310 2.71 33.86 -7.67
C TYR A 310 4.05 34.60 -7.83
N TRP A 311 4.85 34.27 -8.85
CA TRP A 311 6.12 34.96 -9.11
C TRP A 311 5.96 36.43 -9.47
N VAL A 312 4.91 36.79 -10.22
CA VAL A 312 4.60 38.20 -10.50
C VAL A 312 4.37 38.96 -9.19
N CYS A 313 3.62 38.40 -8.24
CA CYS A 313 3.43 39.01 -6.91
C CYS A 313 4.75 39.15 -6.14
N ILE A 314 5.63 38.13 -6.16
CA ILE A 314 6.94 38.19 -5.51
C ILE A 314 7.82 39.27 -6.14
N PHE A 315 7.86 39.39 -7.47
CA PHE A 315 8.66 40.42 -8.14
C PHE A 315 8.12 41.83 -7.90
N ILE A 316 6.79 42.00 -7.84
CA ILE A 316 6.18 43.27 -7.45
C ILE A 316 6.63 43.65 -6.02
N TRP A 317 6.52 42.72 -5.07
CA TRP A 317 6.96 42.95 -3.69
C TRP A 317 8.45 43.32 -3.61
N LEU A 318 9.32 42.61 -4.35
CA LEU A 318 10.75 42.95 -4.45
C LEU A 318 10.98 44.36 -5.00
N GLY A 319 10.22 44.78 -6.01
CA GLY A 319 10.29 46.12 -6.60
C GLY A 319 9.92 47.23 -5.60
N PHE A 320 8.97 46.97 -4.69
CA PHE A 320 8.62 47.89 -3.61
C PHE A 320 9.67 47.98 -2.49
N GLY A 321 10.63 47.05 -2.43
CA GLY A 321 11.69 47.03 -1.41
C GLY A 321 12.49 48.33 -1.33
N HIS A 322 12.82 48.92 -2.48
CA HIS A 322 13.54 50.21 -2.55
C HIS A 322 12.73 51.36 -1.94
N TYR A 323 11.42 51.42 -2.20
CA TYR A 323 10.54 52.46 -1.65
C TYR A 323 10.32 52.30 -0.14
N CYS A 324 10.36 51.06 0.36
CA CYS A 324 10.25 50.75 1.79
C CYS A 324 11.60 50.74 2.52
N GLY A 325 12.70 51.12 1.86
CA GLY A 325 14.04 51.19 2.44
C GLY A 325 14.59 49.85 2.92
N TRP A 326 14.12 48.73 2.37
CA TRP A 326 14.51 47.37 2.78
C TRP A 326 14.36 47.09 4.28
N THR A 327 13.34 47.70 4.90
CA THR A 327 13.09 47.59 6.35
C THR A 327 12.66 46.19 6.78
N ASP A 328 12.88 45.84 8.05
CA ASP A 328 12.42 44.57 8.63
C ASP A 328 10.88 44.42 8.53
N GLN A 329 10.13 45.53 8.60
CA GLN A 329 8.68 45.53 8.41
C GLN A 329 8.27 45.09 7.00
N TRP A 330 9.01 45.52 5.97
CA TRP A 330 8.78 45.08 4.58
C TRP A 330 9.00 43.57 4.40
N GLN A 331 9.97 42.99 5.12
CA GLN A 331 10.21 41.54 5.15
C GLN A 331 9.11 40.80 5.92
N LEU A 332 8.66 41.32 7.06
CA LEU A 332 7.60 40.72 7.87
C LEU A 332 6.25 40.64 7.13
N TYR A 333 5.92 41.62 6.28
CA TYR A 333 4.69 41.58 5.50
C TYR A 333 4.66 40.43 4.50
N ILE A 334 5.74 40.21 3.74
CA ILE A 334 5.77 39.06 2.82
C ILE A 334 5.82 37.75 3.56
N ASN A 335 6.53 37.70 4.69
CA ASN A 335 6.63 36.52 5.53
C ASN A 335 5.21 36.11 5.96
N SER A 336 4.46 37.04 6.55
CA SER A 336 3.08 36.76 6.98
C SER A 336 2.16 36.35 5.84
N ALA A 337 2.28 36.95 4.65
CA ALA A 337 1.45 36.61 3.49
C ALA A 337 1.78 35.22 2.92
N THR A 338 3.07 34.90 2.78
CA THR A 338 3.54 33.60 2.31
C THR A 338 3.24 32.50 3.32
N SER A 339 3.42 32.75 4.62
CA SER A 339 2.99 31.86 5.70
C SER A 339 1.51 31.47 5.60
N ALA A 340 0.61 32.45 5.43
CA ALA A 340 -0.83 32.15 5.33
C ALA A 340 -1.17 31.32 4.08
N LEU A 341 -0.55 31.66 2.95
CA LEU A 341 -0.68 30.88 1.71
C LEU A 341 -0.13 29.45 1.89
N MET A 342 0.98 29.30 2.61
CA MET A 342 1.60 28.01 2.87
C MET A 342 0.71 27.07 3.64
N VAL A 343 0.17 27.52 4.79
CA VAL A 343 -0.77 26.71 5.58
C VAL A 343 -1.96 26.28 4.74
N LEU A 344 -2.48 27.17 3.90
CA LEU A 344 -3.59 26.86 3.00
C LEU A 344 -3.20 25.80 1.96
N VAL A 345 -2.06 25.97 1.30
CA VAL A 345 -1.59 25.06 0.24
C VAL A 345 -1.25 23.68 0.82
N PHE A 346 -0.62 23.61 1.99
CA PHE A 346 -0.34 22.35 2.69
C PHE A 346 -1.62 21.60 3.04
N ALA A 347 -2.56 22.28 3.71
CA ALA A 347 -3.83 21.68 4.08
C ALA A 347 -4.62 21.23 2.83
N PHE A 348 -4.58 22.03 1.77
CA PHE A 348 -5.21 21.70 0.50
C PHE A 348 -4.56 20.48 -0.15
N LEU A 349 -3.23 20.42 -0.23
CA LEU A 349 -2.51 19.30 -0.84
C LEU A 349 -2.70 18.00 -0.05
N ALA A 350 -2.68 18.06 1.27
CA ALA A 350 -2.94 16.91 2.14
C ALA A 350 -4.37 16.36 1.92
N CYS A 351 -5.35 17.26 1.78
CA CYS A 351 -6.73 16.89 1.47
C CYS A 351 -6.90 16.35 0.06
N LEU A 352 -6.25 16.97 -0.91
CA LEU A 352 -6.28 16.56 -2.31
C LEU A 352 -5.70 15.16 -2.48
N ARG A 353 -4.56 14.86 -1.84
CA ARG A 353 -3.93 13.54 -1.87
C ARG A 353 -4.81 12.45 -1.25
N GLU A 354 -5.44 12.71 -0.11
CA GLU A 354 -6.35 11.71 0.49
C GLU A 354 -7.57 11.46 -0.42
N CYS A 355 -8.14 12.51 -1.03
CA CYS A 355 -9.23 12.35 -2.01
C CYS A 355 -8.82 11.50 -3.23
N TYR A 356 -7.56 11.63 -3.68
CA TYR A 356 -7.03 10.81 -4.78
C TYR A 356 -6.71 9.38 -4.34
N ALA A 357 -6.18 9.17 -3.14
CA ALA A 357 -5.94 7.83 -2.62
C ALA A 357 -7.25 7.02 -2.55
N ASP A 358 -8.32 7.63 -2.05
CA ASP A 358 -9.66 7.01 -2.02
C ASP A 358 -10.16 6.67 -3.43
N TYR A 359 -9.94 7.57 -4.40
CA TYR A 359 -10.29 7.33 -5.80
C TYR A 359 -9.53 6.14 -6.40
N VAL A 360 -8.21 6.11 -6.25
CA VAL A 360 -7.35 5.06 -6.79
C VAL A 360 -7.73 3.71 -6.19
N ASN A 361 -7.96 3.65 -4.88
CA ASN A 361 -8.35 2.42 -4.20
C ASN A 361 -9.69 1.86 -4.71
N HIS A 362 -10.67 2.72 -5.01
CA HIS A 362 -11.92 2.28 -5.64
C HIS A 362 -11.71 1.72 -7.05
N CYS A 363 -10.88 2.37 -7.87
CA CYS A 363 -10.58 1.89 -9.21
C CYS A 363 -9.78 0.58 -9.18
N LEU A 364 -8.84 0.42 -8.24
CA LEU A 364 -8.11 -0.83 -8.03
C LEU A 364 -9.03 -1.97 -7.59
N ASP A 365 -9.96 -1.74 -6.66
CA ASP A 365 -10.95 -2.77 -6.24
C ASP A 365 -11.79 -3.24 -7.43
N ALA A 366 -12.22 -2.32 -8.31
CA ALA A 366 -12.95 -2.68 -9.53
C ALA A 366 -12.12 -3.56 -10.48
N ILE A 367 -10.83 -3.22 -10.67
CA ILE A 367 -9.91 -4.02 -11.48
C ILE A 367 -9.68 -5.40 -10.85
N PHE A 368 -9.44 -5.47 -9.54
CA PHE A 368 -9.18 -6.73 -8.85
C PHE A 368 -10.37 -7.67 -8.78
N ARG A 369 -11.59 -7.14 -8.67
CA ARG A 369 -12.82 -7.94 -8.79
C ARG A 369 -12.95 -8.55 -10.18
N LEU A 370 -12.60 -7.79 -11.21
CA LEU A 370 -12.63 -8.24 -12.59
C LEU A 370 -11.58 -9.33 -12.84
N ASP A 371 -10.36 -9.12 -12.35
CA ASP A 371 -9.28 -10.10 -12.40
C ASP A 371 -9.62 -11.37 -11.62
N ALA A 372 -10.23 -11.26 -10.43
CA ALA A 372 -10.65 -12.42 -9.65
C ALA A 372 -11.73 -13.23 -10.39
N THR A 373 -12.67 -12.55 -11.04
CA THR A 373 -13.72 -13.19 -11.85
C THR A 373 -13.12 -13.88 -13.09
N LEU A 374 -12.17 -13.23 -13.76
CA LEU A 374 -11.45 -13.79 -14.89
C LEU A 374 -10.65 -15.04 -14.47
N GLU A 375 -9.94 -14.98 -13.35
CA GLU A 375 -9.18 -16.08 -12.80
C GLU A 375 -10.09 -17.26 -12.46
N GLN A 376 -11.23 -17.00 -11.81
CA GLN A 376 -12.21 -18.01 -11.46
C GLN A 376 -12.73 -18.76 -12.70
N GLU A 377 -13.13 -18.04 -13.75
CA GLU A 377 -13.60 -18.65 -15.00
C GLU A 377 -12.50 -19.47 -15.68
N LEU A 378 -11.26 -18.96 -15.70
CA LEU A 378 -10.13 -19.69 -16.27
C LEU A 378 -9.82 -20.98 -15.49
N ARG A 379 -9.84 -20.93 -14.16
CA ARG A 379 -9.63 -22.12 -13.31
C ARG A 379 -10.70 -23.18 -13.54
N ILE A 380 -11.98 -22.78 -13.66
CA ILE A 380 -13.09 -23.70 -13.95
C ILE A 380 -12.87 -24.43 -15.28
N ILE A 381 -12.44 -23.72 -16.33
CA ILE A 381 -12.29 -24.33 -17.66
C ILE A 381 -11.01 -25.18 -17.76
N THR A 382 -9.94 -24.75 -17.11
CA THR A 382 -8.62 -25.40 -17.21
C THR A 382 -8.38 -26.47 -16.15
N ASP A 383 -9.20 -26.52 -15.10
CA ASP A 383 -9.01 -27.31 -13.88
C ASP A 383 -7.65 -27.03 -13.20
N ASP A 384 -7.25 -25.76 -13.19
CA ASP A 384 -5.99 -25.31 -12.61
C ASP A 384 -6.14 -25.02 -11.11
N GLN A 385 -5.55 -25.90 -10.28
CA GLN A 385 -5.55 -25.81 -8.82
C GLN A 385 -4.27 -25.18 -8.26
N LEU A 386 -3.34 -24.75 -9.12
CA LEU A 386 -2.06 -24.20 -8.66
C LEU A 386 -2.28 -22.79 -8.09
N PRO A 387 -1.60 -22.43 -6.99
CA PRO A 387 -1.64 -21.07 -6.48
C PRO A 387 -0.98 -20.09 -7.46
N ASN A 388 -1.28 -18.80 -7.29
CA ASN A 388 -0.62 -17.74 -8.04
C ASN A 388 0.84 -17.63 -7.61
N GLU A 389 1.76 -17.59 -8.57
CA GLU A 389 3.20 -17.46 -8.27
C GLU A 389 3.49 -16.07 -7.69
N PRO A 390 4.23 -15.98 -6.57
CA PRO A 390 4.56 -14.69 -5.99
C PRO A 390 5.46 -13.89 -6.94
N ASP A 391 5.08 -12.64 -7.22
CA ASP A 391 5.93 -11.72 -7.97
C ASP A 391 6.85 -10.96 -7.01
N ILE A 392 8.14 -10.88 -7.34
CA ILE A 392 9.13 -10.15 -6.54
C ILE A 392 9.57 -8.92 -7.31
N ILE A 393 9.10 -7.75 -6.88
CA ILE A 393 9.54 -6.47 -7.42
C ILE A 393 10.93 -6.15 -6.86
N MET A 394 11.95 -6.26 -7.72
CA MET A 394 13.31 -5.89 -7.33
C MET A 394 13.44 -4.37 -7.17
N PRO A 395 14.13 -3.88 -6.11
CA PRO A 395 14.36 -2.46 -5.94
C PRO A 395 15.21 -1.92 -7.09
N PRO A 396 14.86 -0.73 -7.63
CA PRO A 396 15.63 -0.13 -8.72
C PRO A 396 17.05 0.22 -8.26
N ARG A 397 18.04 0.00 -9.12
CA ARG A 397 19.42 0.43 -8.87
C ARG A 397 19.54 1.94 -9.01
N GLU A 398 19.95 2.61 -7.95
CA GLU A 398 20.08 4.07 -7.90
C GLU A 398 21.47 4.51 -7.43
N ASN A 399 21.80 5.77 -7.70
CA ASN A 399 23.05 6.39 -7.23
C ASN A 399 23.09 6.43 -5.69
N PRO A 400 24.25 6.22 -5.02
CA PRO A 400 24.37 6.34 -3.57
C PRO A 400 23.83 7.68 -3.01
N LEU A 401 23.97 8.79 -3.73
CA LEU A 401 23.39 10.07 -3.28
C LEU A 401 21.85 10.03 -3.28
N GLN A 402 21.24 9.39 -4.28
CA GLN A 402 19.79 9.20 -4.33
C GLN A 402 19.31 8.26 -3.21
N VAL A 403 20.10 7.23 -2.90
CA VAL A 403 19.83 6.33 -1.76
C VAL A 403 19.84 7.11 -0.44
N ALA A 404 20.78 8.03 -0.25
CA ALA A 404 20.80 8.91 0.92
C ALA A 404 19.53 9.79 1.03
N VAL A 405 19.04 10.31 -0.11
CA VAL A 405 17.78 11.08 -0.16
C VAL A 405 16.59 10.21 0.27
N PHE A 406 16.53 8.94 -0.17
CA PHE A 406 15.48 8.02 0.27
C PHE A 406 15.54 7.72 1.78
N TYR A 407 16.74 7.53 2.34
CA TYR A 407 16.89 7.35 3.80
C TYR A 407 16.41 8.57 4.59
N TYR A 408 16.75 9.78 4.14
CA TYR A 408 16.30 11.00 4.79
C TYR A 408 14.77 11.11 4.76
N ALA A 409 14.15 10.79 3.62
CA ALA A 409 12.71 10.84 3.48
C ALA A 409 11.97 9.79 4.30
N ASP A 410 12.54 8.60 4.48
CA ASP A 410 12.02 7.60 5.40
C ASP A 410 12.09 8.10 6.85
N ILE A 411 13.19 8.76 7.26
CA ILE A 411 13.30 9.36 8.60
C ILE A 411 12.20 10.41 8.83
N ILE A 412 11.96 11.30 7.87
CA ILE A 412 10.92 12.33 7.96
C ILE A 412 9.52 11.72 7.94
N GLY A 413 9.29 10.79 7.04
CA GLY A 413 8.02 10.12 6.85
C GLY A 413 7.70 9.08 7.93
N THR A 414 8.56 8.88 8.93
CA THR A 414 8.32 7.94 10.03
C THR A 414 8.14 8.66 11.36
N LEU A 415 7.83 7.90 12.41
CA LEU A 415 7.71 8.40 13.78
C LEU A 415 8.98 9.18 14.23
N VAL A 416 10.14 8.86 13.67
CA VAL A 416 11.41 9.52 13.99
C VAL A 416 11.32 11.02 13.69
N GLY A 417 10.79 11.41 12.53
CA GLY A 417 10.59 12.82 12.17
C GLY A 417 9.71 13.58 13.15
N ILE A 418 8.63 12.95 13.64
CA ILE A 418 7.73 13.55 14.64
C ILE A 418 8.39 13.66 16.01
N MET A 419 9.19 12.66 16.41
CA MET A 419 9.96 12.73 17.65
C MET A 419 11.01 13.85 17.60
N ILE A 420 11.66 14.05 16.45
CA ILE A 420 12.58 15.17 16.22
C ILE A 420 11.84 16.49 16.37
N LEU A 421 10.67 16.64 15.74
CA LEU A 421 9.84 17.83 15.89
C LEU A 421 9.50 18.12 17.36
N LEU A 422 9.04 17.10 18.09
CA LEU A 422 8.66 17.26 19.49
C LEU A 422 9.86 17.70 20.35
N VAL A 423 11.02 17.09 20.13
CA VAL A 423 12.27 17.49 20.81
C VAL A 423 12.62 18.94 20.50
N VAL A 424 12.50 19.38 19.24
CA VAL A 424 12.78 20.77 18.86
C VAL A 424 11.80 21.73 19.51
N ILE A 425 10.50 21.43 19.52
CA ILE A 425 9.48 22.27 20.18
C ILE A 425 9.76 22.38 21.69
N VAL A 426 10.12 21.27 22.34
CA VAL A 426 10.47 21.26 23.77
C VAL A 426 11.74 22.08 24.02
N ALA A 427 12.76 21.94 23.18
CA ALA A 427 14.01 22.71 23.28
C ALA A 427 13.75 24.21 23.08
N TRP A 428 12.94 24.59 22.09
CA TRP A 428 12.54 25.98 21.86
C TRP A 428 11.81 26.58 23.07
N ALA A 429 10.85 25.85 23.65
CA ALA A 429 10.15 26.27 24.85
C ALA A 429 11.09 26.42 26.06
N ALA A 430 12.05 25.51 26.21
CA ALA A 430 13.04 25.53 27.30
C ALA A 430 14.02 26.71 27.20
N VAL A 431 14.29 27.20 26.00
CA VAL A 431 15.16 28.37 25.75
C VAL A 431 14.43 29.70 26.00
N GLY A 432 13.09 29.70 26.02
CA GLY A 432 12.26 30.89 26.24
C GLY A 432 12.61 31.75 27.44
N PRO A 433 12.82 31.18 28.65
CA PRO A 433 13.22 31.93 29.84
C PRO A 433 14.55 32.70 29.67
N VAL A 434 15.50 32.15 28.91
CA VAL A 434 16.82 32.78 28.66
C VAL A 434 16.68 34.04 27.80
N PHE A 435 15.76 34.02 26.86
CA PHE A 435 15.48 35.15 25.97
C PHE A 435 14.38 36.09 26.50
N HIS A 436 13.86 35.84 27.71
CA HIS A 436 12.73 36.57 28.28
C HIS A 436 11.50 36.63 27.36
N PHE A 437 11.29 35.60 26.52
CA PHE A 437 10.20 35.55 25.54
C PHE A 437 10.13 36.80 24.63
N ASN A 438 11.29 37.36 24.27
CA ASN A 438 11.39 38.51 23.37
C ASN A 438 11.16 38.14 21.89
N ASP A 439 11.16 39.13 21.00
CA ASP A 439 10.88 38.92 19.57
C ASP A 439 11.91 37.99 18.88
N ASN A 440 13.16 37.96 19.36
CA ASN A 440 14.18 37.04 18.85
C ASN A 440 13.92 35.58 19.25
N TRP A 441 13.24 35.33 20.37
CA TRP A 441 12.84 33.97 20.76
C TRP A 441 11.71 33.43 19.88
N TRP A 442 10.74 34.28 19.58
CA TRP A 442 9.65 33.95 18.67
C TRP A 442 10.19 33.56 17.29
N LEU A 443 11.06 34.40 16.69
CA LEU A 443 11.65 34.15 15.37
C LEU A 443 12.55 32.90 15.26
N LEU A 444 13.04 32.36 16.39
CA LEU A 444 13.97 31.23 16.40
C LEU A 444 13.34 29.94 15.85
N ILE A 445 12.09 29.64 16.22
CA ILE A 445 11.40 28.44 15.72
C ILE A 445 11.06 28.57 14.24
N GLY A 446 10.64 29.77 13.80
CA GLY A 446 10.39 30.07 12.40
C GLY A 446 11.64 29.89 11.53
N THR A 447 12.81 30.30 12.03
CA THR A 447 14.08 30.14 11.33
C THR A 447 14.48 28.67 11.16
N TYR A 448 14.32 27.86 12.21
CA TYR A 448 14.57 26.41 12.11
C TYR A 448 13.61 25.74 11.13
N ALA A 449 12.31 25.98 11.31
CA ALA A 449 11.27 25.33 10.51
C ALA A 449 11.36 25.74 9.04
N GLY A 450 11.62 27.00 8.73
CA GLY A 450 11.77 27.47 7.35
C GLY A 450 12.98 26.83 6.66
N LEU A 451 14.12 26.69 7.34
CA LEU A 451 15.31 26.05 6.77
C LEU A 451 15.10 24.55 6.52
N VAL A 452 14.42 23.86 7.43
CA VAL A 452 14.09 22.43 7.26
C VAL A 452 13.03 22.24 6.19
N GLY A 453 11.92 22.99 6.24
CA GLY A 453 10.83 22.93 5.25
C GLY A 453 11.30 23.23 3.82
N LEU A 454 12.23 24.18 3.66
CA LEU A 454 12.91 24.42 2.38
C LEU A 454 13.59 23.15 1.87
N PHE A 455 14.42 22.51 2.70
CA PHE A 455 15.15 21.31 2.30
C PHE A 455 14.20 20.13 2.03
N ASP A 456 13.19 19.98 2.87
CA ASP A 456 12.15 18.96 2.77
C ASP A 456 11.34 19.11 1.48
N SER A 457 11.05 20.34 1.06
CA SER A 457 10.39 20.63 -0.22
C SER A 457 11.17 20.13 -1.44
N PHE A 458 12.49 20.30 -1.46
CA PHE A 458 13.33 19.77 -2.54
C PHE A 458 13.31 18.24 -2.55
N ILE A 459 13.38 17.62 -1.37
CA ILE A 459 13.40 16.16 -1.23
C ILE A 459 12.05 15.57 -1.62
N LEU A 460 10.96 16.12 -1.11
CA LEU A 460 9.60 15.71 -1.45
C LEU A 460 9.36 15.80 -2.96
N ARG A 461 9.85 16.86 -3.61
CA ARG A 461 9.72 17.00 -5.06
C ARG A 461 10.55 15.98 -5.84
N ASN A 462 11.78 15.71 -5.40
CA ASN A 462 12.62 14.69 -6.01
C ASN A 462 11.98 13.29 -5.91
N ILE A 463 11.47 12.94 -4.74
CA ILE A 463 10.87 11.63 -4.48
C ILE A 463 9.58 11.46 -5.28
N GLN A 464 8.72 12.48 -5.35
CA GLN A 464 7.52 12.42 -6.18
C GLN A 464 7.87 12.16 -7.65
N GLY A 465 8.93 12.81 -8.17
CA GLY A 465 9.41 12.56 -9.53
C GLY A 465 9.95 11.15 -9.74
N LYS A 466 10.67 10.59 -8.75
CA LYS A 466 11.18 9.21 -8.80
C LYS A 466 10.06 8.18 -8.75
N VAL A 467 9.13 8.33 -7.79
CA VAL A 467 7.93 7.49 -7.63
C VAL A 467 7.14 7.46 -8.93
N LYS A 468 6.82 8.62 -9.51
CA LYS A 468 6.11 8.70 -10.81
C LYS A 468 6.81 7.90 -11.91
N ASN A 469 8.13 8.02 -12.03
CA ASN A 469 8.90 7.30 -13.04
C ASN A 469 8.92 5.79 -12.81
N TYR A 470 8.94 5.32 -11.55
CA TYR A 470 8.88 3.89 -11.24
C TYR A 470 7.50 3.31 -11.56
N THR A 471 6.43 3.99 -11.12
CA THR A 471 5.05 3.57 -11.42
C THR A 471 4.83 3.52 -12.93
N LEU A 472 5.27 4.53 -13.68
CA LEU A 472 5.13 4.55 -15.15
C LEU A 472 5.83 3.36 -15.82
N ARG A 473 7.05 3.02 -15.39
CA ARG A 473 7.78 1.86 -15.94
C ARG A 473 7.08 0.54 -15.67
N GLN A 474 6.47 0.40 -14.50
CA GLN A 474 5.72 -0.81 -14.15
C GLN A 474 4.44 -0.94 -14.95
N VAL A 475 3.66 0.15 -15.08
CA VAL A 475 2.45 0.17 -15.92
C VAL A 475 2.80 -0.16 -17.38
N GLN A 476 3.88 0.41 -17.92
CA GLN A 476 4.37 0.09 -19.27
C GLN A 476 4.85 -1.38 -19.39
N GLY A 477 5.48 -1.91 -18.33
CA GLY A 477 5.85 -3.31 -18.24
C GLY A 477 4.62 -4.23 -18.31
N LEU A 478 3.58 -3.91 -17.53
CA LEU A 478 2.30 -4.61 -17.54
C LEU A 478 1.61 -4.50 -18.91
N GLU A 479 1.60 -3.33 -19.55
CA GLU A 479 1.04 -3.14 -20.89
C GLU A 479 1.72 -4.05 -21.93
N LYS A 480 3.06 -4.07 -21.98
CA LYS A 480 3.82 -4.95 -22.88
C LYS A 480 3.50 -6.42 -22.64
N CYS A 481 3.35 -6.78 -21.37
CA CYS A 481 3.01 -8.10 -20.91
C CYS A 481 1.55 -8.50 -21.22
N ASP A 482 0.62 -7.54 -21.25
CA ASP A 482 -0.76 -7.76 -21.68
C ASP A 482 -0.82 -7.95 -23.21
N MET A 483 -0.02 -7.20 -23.97
CA MET A 483 0.04 -7.34 -25.44
C MET A 483 0.37 -8.77 -25.87
N THR A 484 1.22 -9.49 -25.14
CA THR A 484 1.54 -10.89 -25.45
C THR A 484 0.34 -11.81 -25.22
N LEU A 485 -0.47 -11.55 -24.19
CA LEU A 485 -1.72 -12.29 -23.92
C LEU A 485 -2.72 -12.12 -25.06
N PHE A 486 -2.94 -10.88 -25.52
CA PHE A 486 -3.87 -10.59 -26.62
C PHE A 486 -3.40 -11.15 -27.96
N ALA A 487 -2.09 -11.09 -28.24
CA ALA A 487 -1.53 -11.75 -29.42
C ALA A 487 -1.80 -13.26 -29.42
N GLY A 488 -1.81 -13.89 -28.23
CA GLY A 488 -2.13 -15.30 -28.06
C GLY A 488 -3.59 -15.68 -28.37
N THR A 489 -4.55 -14.78 -28.12
CA THR A 489 -6.01 -15.02 -28.25
C THR A 489 -6.62 -14.59 -29.58
N GLN A 490 -5.88 -13.89 -30.43
CA GLN A 490 -6.39 -13.26 -31.66
C GLN A 490 -7.52 -12.26 -31.43
N VAL A 491 -7.66 -11.74 -30.21
CA VAL A 491 -8.62 -10.69 -29.88
C VAL A 491 -7.97 -9.32 -30.09
N ALA A 492 -8.67 -8.42 -30.76
CA ALA A 492 -8.22 -7.04 -30.88
C ALA A 492 -8.15 -6.38 -29.48
N MET A 493 -6.97 -5.87 -29.14
CA MET A 493 -6.74 -5.07 -27.94
C MET A 493 -7.60 -3.81 -28.02
N PRO A 494 -8.28 -3.41 -26.93
CA PRO A 494 -8.99 -2.13 -26.89
C PRO A 494 -8.09 -0.96 -27.28
N SER A 495 -8.64 0.03 -27.98
CA SER A 495 -7.91 1.25 -28.33
C SER A 495 -7.42 1.96 -27.07
N LYS A 496 -6.14 2.34 -27.07
CA LYS A 496 -5.56 3.13 -25.99
C LYS A 496 -6.23 4.50 -25.96
N GLU A 497 -6.82 4.85 -24.83
CA GLU A 497 -7.17 6.24 -24.57
C GLU A 497 -5.85 6.97 -24.26
N ASP A 498 -5.56 8.04 -25.01
CA ASP A 498 -4.34 8.83 -24.85
C ASP A 498 -4.69 10.19 -24.23
N LEU A 499 -3.85 10.65 -23.30
CA LEU A 499 -3.99 12.00 -22.77
C LEU A 499 -3.72 13.03 -23.87
N ASN A 500 -4.58 14.04 -23.97
CA ASN A 500 -4.35 15.17 -24.87
C ASN A 500 -3.25 16.09 -24.31
N THR A 501 -2.01 15.84 -24.70
CA THR A 501 -0.82 16.60 -24.26
C THR A 501 -0.50 17.80 -25.16
N SER A 502 -1.42 18.21 -26.04
CA SER A 502 -1.12 19.21 -27.09
C SER A 502 -1.01 20.65 -26.57
N SER A 503 -1.44 20.93 -25.33
CA SER A 503 -1.42 22.29 -24.79
C SER A 503 0.00 22.74 -24.40
N LEU A 504 0.36 23.97 -24.77
CA LEU A 504 1.63 24.60 -24.40
C LEU A 504 1.83 24.68 -22.88
N THR A 505 0.73 24.90 -22.15
CA THR A 505 0.71 24.96 -20.68
C THR A 505 1.07 23.62 -20.05
N HIS A 506 0.57 22.51 -20.60
CA HIS A 506 0.89 21.16 -20.15
C HIS A 506 2.37 20.81 -20.40
N ARG A 507 2.90 21.15 -21.57
CA ARG A 507 4.34 20.95 -21.87
C ARG A 507 5.26 21.75 -20.96
N ALA A 508 4.92 23.01 -20.70
CA ALA A 508 5.67 23.86 -19.77
C ALA A 508 5.66 23.30 -18.35
N SER A 509 4.50 22.82 -17.90
CA SER A 509 4.32 22.16 -16.60
C SER A 509 5.19 20.89 -16.45
N ILE A 510 5.19 20.00 -17.45
CA ILE A 510 6.02 18.78 -17.43
C ILE A 510 7.51 19.15 -17.37
N SER A 511 7.93 20.10 -18.20
CA SER A 511 9.33 20.55 -18.23
C SER A 511 9.76 21.10 -16.87
N MET A 512 8.96 22.01 -16.29
CA MET A 512 9.18 22.53 -14.94
C MET A 512 9.26 21.42 -13.91
N GLY A 513 8.37 20.43 -14.01
CA GLY A 513 8.33 19.32 -13.07
C GLY A 513 9.56 18.41 -13.14
N ASN A 514 10.07 18.15 -14.34
CA ASN A 514 11.28 17.35 -14.55
C ASN A 514 12.53 18.08 -14.05
N ILE A 515 12.62 19.40 -14.24
CA ILE A 515 13.71 20.22 -13.72
C ILE A 515 13.68 20.20 -12.19
N CYS A 516 12.53 20.51 -11.58
CA CYS A 516 12.39 20.65 -10.13
C CYS A 516 12.55 19.34 -9.36
N SER A 517 12.31 18.19 -9.99
CA SER A 517 12.49 16.87 -9.35
C SER A 517 13.90 16.29 -9.54
N HIS A 518 14.79 16.99 -10.25
CA HIS A 518 16.13 16.50 -10.51
C HIS A 518 16.99 16.47 -9.23
N LEU A 519 17.89 15.49 -9.10
CA LEU A 519 18.76 15.32 -7.92
C LEU A 519 19.66 16.54 -7.67
N LEU A 520 20.09 17.23 -8.73
CA LEU A 520 20.86 18.48 -8.62
C LEU A 520 20.08 19.58 -7.89
N MET A 521 18.74 19.60 -7.97
CA MET A 521 17.93 20.57 -7.24
C MET A 521 17.98 20.31 -5.73
N VAL A 522 18.04 19.04 -5.29
CA VAL A 522 18.23 18.69 -3.87
C VAL A 522 19.59 19.18 -3.37
N VAL A 523 20.65 19.00 -4.17
CA VAL A 523 21.99 19.52 -3.85
C VAL A 523 21.98 21.06 -3.79
N ALA A 524 21.32 21.72 -4.75
CA ALA A 524 21.16 23.17 -4.74
C ALA A 524 20.39 23.65 -3.51
N GLY A 525 19.32 22.94 -3.11
CA GLY A 525 18.57 23.20 -1.89
C GLY A 525 19.45 23.10 -0.65
N PHE A 526 20.26 22.03 -0.53
CA PHE A 526 21.20 21.87 0.58
C PHE A 526 22.23 23.01 0.65
N LEU A 527 22.82 23.38 -0.49
CA LEU A 527 23.76 24.50 -0.59
C LEU A 527 23.09 25.83 -0.23
N LEU A 528 21.83 26.03 -0.63
CA LEU A 528 21.06 27.21 -0.30
C LEU A 528 20.77 27.30 1.20
N THR A 529 20.37 26.20 1.84
CA THR A 529 20.17 26.12 3.29
C THR A 529 21.46 26.47 4.04
N ILE A 530 22.60 25.92 3.62
CA ILE A 530 23.92 26.28 4.18
C ILE A 530 24.21 27.77 3.96
N GLY A 531 23.95 28.30 2.76
CA GLY A 531 24.13 29.71 2.43
C GLY A 531 23.34 30.65 3.33
N CYS A 532 22.07 30.31 3.60
CA CYS A 532 21.21 31.04 4.55
C CYS A 532 21.80 31.01 5.96
N VAL A 533 22.21 29.83 6.46
CA VAL A 533 22.83 29.69 7.80
C VAL A 533 24.13 30.49 7.92
N ILE A 534 24.98 30.48 6.89
CA ILE A 534 26.21 31.29 6.85
C ILE A 534 25.86 32.78 6.87
N GLY A 535 24.88 33.22 6.05
CA GLY A 535 24.41 34.60 6.01
C GLY A 535 23.92 35.08 7.37
N SER A 536 23.06 34.29 8.03
CA SER A 536 22.56 34.59 9.38
C SER A 536 23.69 34.62 10.42
N SER A 537 24.66 33.72 10.32
CA SER A 537 25.81 33.65 11.23
C SER A 537 26.72 34.87 11.10
N VAL A 538 26.98 35.34 9.88
CA VAL A 538 27.75 36.59 9.63
C VAL A 538 27.04 37.79 10.25
N MET A 539 25.71 37.83 10.20
CA MET A 539 24.88 38.86 10.83
C MET A 539 24.63 38.64 12.33
N ARG A 540 25.34 37.69 12.95
CA ARG A 540 25.26 37.35 14.37
C ARG A 540 23.84 37.00 14.85
N TRP A 541 23.03 36.41 13.97
CA TRP A 541 21.65 36.01 14.28
C TRP A 541 20.79 37.16 14.82
N ASN A 542 21.08 38.40 14.40
CA ASN A 542 20.18 39.53 14.64
C ASN A 542 18.86 39.34 13.87
N THR A 543 17.87 40.21 14.10
CA THR A 543 16.53 40.10 13.50
C THR A 543 16.58 39.97 11.97
N THR A 544 17.37 40.82 11.29
CA THR A 544 17.56 40.74 9.83
C THR A 544 18.25 39.43 9.39
N GLY A 545 19.24 38.95 10.15
CA GLY A 545 19.91 37.68 9.92
C GLY A 545 18.95 36.49 10.05
N GLN A 546 18.05 36.50 11.03
CA GLN A 546 17.01 35.47 11.18
C GLN A 546 16.00 35.52 10.03
N LEU A 547 15.58 36.72 9.60
CA LEU A 547 14.66 36.88 8.48
C LEU A 547 15.23 36.39 7.14
N ILE A 548 16.55 36.51 6.91
CA ILE A 548 17.22 35.93 5.72
C ILE A 548 17.13 34.39 5.70
N SER A 549 17.04 33.75 6.87
CA SER A 549 16.87 32.31 6.99
C SER A 549 15.40 31.88 7.15
N ASN A 550 14.45 32.81 6.98
CA ASN A 550 13.02 32.52 7.07
C ASN A 550 12.28 32.90 5.77
N VAL A 551 12.48 34.13 5.28
CA VAL A 551 11.71 34.66 4.14
C VAL A 551 12.07 33.99 2.80
N PRO A 552 13.35 33.91 2.36
CA PRO A 552 13.69 33.19 1.13
C PRO A 552 13.29 31.71 1.18
N PRO A 553 13.55 30.96 2.28
CA PRO A 553 13.05 29.60 2.44
C PRO A 553 11.55 29.48 2.24
N SER A 554 10.74 30.28 2.95
CA SER A 554 9.27 30.27 2.85
C SER A 554 8.76 30.54 1.42
N ILE A 555 9.37 31.51 0.71
CA ILE A 555 9.02 31.80 -0.69
C ILE A 555 9.27 30.58 -1.59
N ILE A 556 10.45 29.97 -1.48
CA ILE A 556 10.83 28.83 -2.32
C ILE A 556 9.98 27.61 -1.99
N GLU A 557 9.77 27.33 -0.70
CA GLU A 557 8.92 26.26 -0.21
C GLU A 557 7.48 26.40 -0.76
N THR A 558 6.90 27.61 -0.69
CA THR A 558 5.59 27.91 -1.29
C THR A 558 5.53 27.60 -2.78
N PHE A 559 6.57 27.98 -3.51
CA PHE A 559 6.66 27.69 -4.93
C PHE A 559 6.70 26.18 -5.21
N PHE A 560 7.50 25.42 -4.44
CA PHE A 560 7.54 23.96 -4.56
C PHE A 560 6.18 23.34 -4.25
N MET A 561 5.48 23.78 -3.20
CA MET A 561 4.15 23.30 -2.86
C MET A 561 3.12 23.55 -3.97
N LEU A 562 3.16 24.71 -4.62
CA LEU A 562 2.30 24.98 -5.79
C LEU A 562 2.64 24.06 -6.98
N ILE A 563 3.93 23.80 -7.24
CA ILE A 563 4.35 22.84 -8.28
C ILE A 563 3.97 21.40 -7.92
N LEU A 564 3.95 21.04 -6.63
CA LEU A 564 3.50 19.72 -6.19
C LEU A 564 2.03 19.48 -6.55
N ILE A 565 1.16 20.48 -6.41
CA ILE A 565 -0.23 20.41 -6.87
C ILE A 565 -0.28 20.14 -8.38
N THR A 566 0.46 20.90 -9.18
CA THR A 566 0.53 20.69 -10.62
C THR A 566 1.02 19.28 -10.98
N GLY A 567 2.06 18.80 -10.28
CA GLY A 567 2.59 17.46 -10.46
C GLY A 567 1.58 16.37 -10.09
N GLN A 568 0.78 16.59 -9.05
CA GLN A 568 -0.26 15.67 -8.63
C GLN A 568 -1.40 15.59 -9.66
N ASN A 569 -1.86 16.74 -10.19
CA ASN A 569 -2.90 16.76 -11.22
C ASN A 569 -2.48 15.98 -12.48
N ASP A 570 -1.21 16.12 -12.89
CA ASP A 570 -0.68 15.41 -14.05
C ASP A 570 -0.52 13.90 -13.80
N ALA A 571 -0.05 13.54 -12.59
CA ALA A 571 0.05 12.13 -12.17
C ALA A 571 -1.35 11.48 -12.09
N ASP A 572 -2.33 12.17 -11.52
CA ASP A 572 -3.72 11.72 -11.43
C ASP A 572 -4.35 11.56 -12.83
N ALA A 573 -4.19 12.55 -13.72
CA ALA A 573 -4.70 12.46 -15.09
C ALA A 573 -4.13 11.23 -15.83
N SER A 574 -2.83 10.97 -15.65
CA SER A 574 -2.15 9.80 -16.23
C SER A 574 -2.66 8.49 -15.63
N ALA A 575 -2.76 8.43 -14.29
CA ALA A 575 -3.25 7.26 -13.59
C ALA A 575 -4.69 6.90 -13.99
N ARG A 576 -5.59 7.87 -14.15
CA ARG A 576 -6.98 7.63 -14.60
C ARG A 576 -7.04 6.93 -15.95
N VAL A 577 -6.24 7.40 -16.91
CA VAL A 577 -6.15 6.82 -18.25
C VAL A 577 -5.53 5.43 -18.18
N ASP A 578 -4.44 5.26 -17.44
CA ASP A 578 -3.75 3.97 -17.29
C ASP A 578 -4.67 2.91 -16.64
N MET A 579 -5.38 3.26 -15.58
CA MET A 579 -6.33 2.36 -14.89
C MET A 579 -7.53 2.01 -15.77
N THR A 580 -8.07 2.98 -16.51
CA THR A 580 -9.17 2.75 -17.47
C THR A 580 -8.72 1.79 -18.58
N ASN A 581 -7.51 2.00 -19.12
CA ASN A 581 -6.90 1.12 -20.11
C ASN A 581 -6.68 -0.31 -19.56
N ILE A 582 -6.18 -0.45 -18.32
CA ILE A 582 -6.04 -1.77 -17.65
C ILE A 582 -7.41 -2.43 -17.50
N TYR A 583 -8.39 -1.71 -16.97
CA TYR A 583 -9.75 -2.21 -16.75
C TYR A 583 -10.38 -2.73 -18.05
N HIS A 584 -10.33 -1.96 -19.14
CA HIS A 584 -10.88 -2.39 -20.43
C HIS A 584 -10.17 -3.62 -20.99
N ARG A 585 -8.85 -3.75 -20.80
CA ARG A 585 -8.11 -4.96 -21.21
C ARG A 585 -8.59 -6.18 -20.43
N ARG A 586 -8.73 -6.08 -19.11
CA ARG A 586 -9.24 -7.19 -18.27
C ARG A 586 -10.67 -7.56 -18.62
N GLN A 587 -11.51 -6.57 -18.90
CA GLN A 587 -12.91 -6.79 -19.28
C GLN A 587 -13.01 -7.55 -20.60
N ARG A 588 -12.20 -7.14 -21.58
CA ARG A 588 -12.13 -7.80 -22.89
C ARG A 588 -11.67 -9.25 -22.79
N LEU A 589 -10.66 -9.53 -21.95
CA LEU A 589 -10.20 -10.90 -21.68
C LEU A 589 -11.30 -11.74 -21.00
N LEU A 590 -12.02 -11.18 -20.02
CA LEU A 590 -13.11 -11.89 -19.35
C LEU A 590 -14.20 -12.30 -20.31
N TRP A 591 -14.62 -11.42 -21.21
CA TRP A 591 -15.62 -11.75 -22.21
C TRP A 591 -15.14 -12.83 -23.17
N PHE A 592 -13.88 -12.77 -23.62
CA PHE A 592 -13.30 -13.83 -24.44
C PHE A 592 -13.35 -15.19 -23.73
N VAL A 593 -12.97 -15.25 -22.45
CA VAL A 593 -13.00 -16.50 -21.68
C VAL A 593 -14.43 -17.03 -21.50
N LYS A 594 -15.40 -16.15 -21.24
CA LYS A 594 -16.82 -16.54 -21.12
C LYS A 594 -17.37 -17.08 -22.44
N ASP A 595 -17.06 -16.44 -23.56
CA ASP A 595 -17.50 -16.90 -24.88
C ASP A 595 -16.80 -18.21 -25.26
N ALA A 596 -15.51 -18.37 -24.94
CA ALA A 596 -14.76 -19.62 -25.12
C ALA A 596 -15.36 -20.78 -24.33
N ARG A 597 -15.81 -20.54 -23.09
CA ARG A 597 -16.53 -21.53 -22.28
C ARG A 597 -17.83 -21.98 -22.96
N GLY A 598 -18.60 -21.04 -23.51
CA GLY A 598 -19.83 -21.35 -24.25
C GLY A 598 -19.56 -22.25 -25.48
N VAL A 599 -18.49 -21.99 -26.22
CA VAL A 599 -18.08 -22.81 -27.37
C VAL A 599 -17.73 -24.24 -26.93
N LEU A 600 -17.02 -24.41 -25.81
CA LEU A 600 -16.67 -25.73 -25.27
C LEU A 600 -17.91 -26.52 -24.83
N LEU A 601 -18.86 -25.89 -24.14
CA LEU A 601 -20.10 -26.55 -23.70
C LEU A 601 -20.90 -27.07 -24.89
N HIS A 602 -21.11 -26.26 -25.93
CA HIS A 602 -21.82 -26.70 -27.14
C HIS A 602 -21.08 -27.79 -27.91
N SER A 603 -19.74 -27.80 -27.90
CA SER A 603 -18.97 -28.89 -28.51
C SER A 603 -19.10 -30.22 -27.76
N SER A 604 -19.26 -30.17 -26.42
CA SER A 604 -19.49 -31.36 -25.59
C SER A 604 -20.89 -31.93 -25.80
N GLU A 605 -21.92 -31.08 -25.76
CA GLU A 605 -23.32 -31.50 -25.98
C GLU A 605 -23.53 -32.13 -27.37
N SER A 606 -22.89 -31.57 -28.40
CA SER A 606 -22.98 -32.11 -29.75
C SER A 606 -22.23 -33.43 -29.94
N ALA A 607 -21.19 -33.69 -29.15
CA ALA A 607 -20.50 -34.98 -29.13
C ALA A 607 -21.34 -36.06 -28.41
N GLU A 608 -21.94 -35.74 -27.26
CA GLU A 608 -22.82 -36.66 -26.52
C GLU A 608 -24.07 -37.04 -27.33
N LEU A 609 -24.71 -36.08 -28.01
CA LEU A 609 -25.84 -36.34 -28.91
C LEU A 609 -25.49 -37.17 -30.15
N ALA A 610 -24.21 -37.19 -30.54
CA ALA A 610 -23.73 -38.02 -31.63
C ALA A 610 -23.46 -39.45 -31.16
N GLU A 611 -22.91 -39.64 -29.95
CA GLU A 611 -22.71 -40.96 -29.35
C GLU A 611 -24.04 -41.65 -28.99
N GLU A 612 -25.05 -40.91 -28.53
CA GLU A 612 -26.37 -41.48 -28.19
C GLU A 612 -27.18 -41.95 -29.43
N LYS A 613 -26.76 -41.55 -30.65
CA LYS A 613 -27.38 -41.95 -31.93
C LYS A 613 -26.69 -43.12 -32.64
N THR A 614 -25.57 -43.61 -32.11
CA THR A 614 -24.83 -44.79 -32.58
C THR A 614 -25.03 -45.95 -31.64
#